data_AF-A0A3C0VJJ6-F1
#
_entry.id   AF-A0A3C0VJJ6-F1
#
_cell.length_a   1.000
_cell.length_b   1.000
_cell.length_c   1.000
_cell.angle_alpha   90.00
_cell.angle_beta   90.00
_cell.angle_gamma   90.00
#
_symmetry.space_group_name_H-M   'P 1'
#
loop_
_entity.id
_entity.type
_entity.pdbx_description
1 polymer ?
#
loop_
_entity_poly.entity_id
_entity_poly.type
_entity_poly.pdbx_seq_one_letter_code
_entity_poly.pdbx_strand_id
1 'polypeptide(L)' 'MGLDIRWPIGIMFALIGALLVVYGAATNSDAELYARSLGMNINLRWGVVLLGFGAVMLAHAWKAQRTSPPAGGGSPK' A
#
# COMPACT_ATOMS: atom_id res chain seq x y z
N MET A 1 6.90 -22.84 -3.16
CA MET A 1 5.66 -22.05 -3.06
C MET A 1 6.04 -20.60 -3.30
N GLY A 2 5.85 -20.09 -4.51
CA GLY A 2 6.17 -18.68 -4.82
C GLY A 2 5.15 -17.78 -4.14
N LEU A 3 5.54 -17.14 -3.03
CA LEU A 3 4.70 -16.14 -2.38
C LEU A 3 4.50 -15.01 -3.39
N ASP A 4 3.25 -14.68 -3.70
CA ASP A 4 2.93 -13.58 -4.60
C ASP A 4 3.55 -12.30 -4.04
N ILE A 5 4.57 -11.79 -4.74
CA ILE A 5 5.37 -10.65 -4.28
C ILE A 5 4.51 -9.39 -4.09
N ARG A 6 3.31 -9.38 -4.69
CA ARG A 6 2.37 -8.28 -4.53
C ARG A 6 1.86 -8.13 -3.10
N TRP A 7 1.80 -9.23 -2.34
CA TRP A 7 1.37 -9.20 -0.94
C TRP A 7 2.37 -8.48 -0.02
N PRO A 8 3.64 -8.94 0.10
CA PRO A 8 4.60 -8.28 0.97
C PRO A 8 4.83 -6.82 0.59
N ILE A 9 4.98 -6.55 -0.71
CA ILE A 9 5.24 -5.20 -1.21
C ILE A 9 4.01 -4.31 -0.94
N GLY A 10 2.80 -4.76 -1.26
CA GLY A 10 1.57 -3.98 -1.06
C GLY A 10 1.33 -3.65 0.42
N ILE A 11 1.57 -4.62 1.32
CA ILE A 11 1.48 -4.40 2.77
C ILE A 11 2.50 -3.36 3.23
N MET A 12 3.76 -3.46 2.79
CA MET A 12 4.80 -2.52 3.19
C MET A 12 4.47 -1.08 2.77
N PHE A 13 4.06 -0.89 1.52
CA PHE A 13 3.64 0.44 1.03
C PHE A 13 2.41 0.97 1.76
N ALA A 14 1.42 0.13 2.03
CA ALA A 14 0.23 0.53 2.76
C ALA A 14 0.55 0.93 4.22
N LEU A 15 1.41 0.17 4.91
CA LEU A 15 1.81 0.48 6.29
C LEU A 15 2.61 1.78 6.39
N ILE A 16 3.62 1.95 5.53
CA ILE A 16 4.44 3.17 5.51
C ILE A 16 3.58 4.38 5.09
N GLY A 17 2.72 4.20 4.08
CA GLY A 17 1.79 5.23 3.64
C GLY A 17 0.82 5.65 4.75
N ALA A 18 0.21 4.69 5.46
CA ALA A 18 -0.67 4.96 6.58
C ALA A 18 0.05 5.70 7.71
N LEU A 19 1.28 5.29 8.05
CA LEU A 19 2.09 5.97 9.06
C LEU A 19 2.34 7.43 8.68
N LEU A 20 2.71 7.70 7.43
CA LEU A 20 2.95 9.05 6.91
C LEU A 20 1.67 9.90 6.85
N VAL A 21 0.52 9.30 6.52
CA VAL A 21 -0.77 9.99 6.56
C VAL A 21 -1.11 10.41 7.99
N VAL A 22 -1.00 9.49 8.95
CA VAL A 22 -1.28 9.77 10.37
C VAL A 22 -0.32 10.83 10.90
N TYR A 23 0.98 10.67 10.65
CA TYR A 23 2.00 11.62 11.11
C TYR A 23 1.83 12.99 10.45
N GLY A 24 1.62 13.03 9.14
CA GLY A 24 1.37 14.26 8.39
C GLY A 24 0.11 14.98 8.87
N ALA A 25 -0.97 14.23 9.13
CA ALA A 25 -2.20 14.80 9.69
C ALA A 25 -1.99 15.36 11.11
N ALA A 26 -1.28 14.63 11.97
CA ALA A 26 -0.96 15.05 13.34
C ALA A 26 -0.07 16.31 13.40
N THR A 27 0.81 16.49 12.40
CA THR A 27 1.77 17.60 12.35
C THR A 27 1.35 18.72 11.40
N ASN A 28 0.11 18.72 10.88
CA ASN A 28 -0.29 19.63 9.81
C ASN A 28 -0.17 21.13 10.16
N SER A 29 -0.22 21.47 11.44
CA SER A 29 -0.08 22.84 11.93
C SER A 29 1.39 23.26 12.22
N ASP A 30 2.35 22.36 12.05
CA ASP A 30 3.77 22.60 12.33
C ASP A 30 4.47 23.20 11.10
N ALA A 31 4.45 24.53 11.00
CA ALA A 31 5.02 25.25 9.88
C ALA A 31 6.56 25.15 9.80
N GLU A 32 7.24 25.01 10.93
CA GLU A 32 8.71 24.91 11.00
C GLU A 32 9.18 23.56 10.44
N LEU A 33 8.48 22.48 10.79
CA LEU A 33 8.73 21.14 10.26
C LEU A 33 8.69 21.11 8.73
N TYR A 34 7.76 21.85 8.11
CA TYR A 34 7.57 21.89 6.67
C TYR A 34 8.32 23.02 5.94
N ALA A 35 9.13 23.82 6.62
CA ALA A 35 9.90 24.90 5.99
C ALA A 35 10.83 24.37 4.88
N ARG A 36 11.46 23.20 5.10
CA ARG A 36 12.32 22.53 4.11
C ARG A 36 11.55 21.96 2.92
N SER A 37 10.24 21.77 3.04
CA SER A 37 9.35 21.32 1.98
C SER A 37 8.47 22.46 1.43
N LEU A 38 8.96 23.70 1.51
CA LEU A 38 8.29 24.92 1.01
C LEU A 38 6.90 25.14 1.67
N GLY A 39 6.77 24.79 2.95
CA GLY A 39 5.51 24.87 3.70
C GLY A 39 4.48 23.82 3.30
N MET A 40 4.85 22.86 2.43
CA MET A 40 3.95 21.78 2.03
C MET A 40 4.08 20.61 2.99
N ASN A 41 2.93 20.07 3.42
CA ASN A 41 2.87 18.84 4.20
C ASN A 41 3.26 17.62 3.35
N ILE A 42 4.56 17.42 3.21
CA ILE A 42 5.15 16.41 2.33
C ILE A 42 4.86 14.99 2.82
N ASN A 43 4.75 14.82 4.15
CA ASN A 43 4.40 13.57 4.80
C ASN A 43 2.99 13.12 4.41
N LEU A 44 2.01 14.02 4.53
CA LEU A 44 0.62 13.69 4.16
C LEU A 44 0.48 13.42 2.67
N ARG A 45 1.09 14.27 1.82
CA ARG A 45 1.01 14.13 0.35
C ARG A 45 1.59 12.80 -0.13
N TRP A 46 2.82 12.47 0.27
CA TRP A 46 3.44 11.21 -0.12
C TRP A 46 2.84 10.01 0.62
N GLY A 47 2.38 10.19 1.86
CA GLY A 47 1.64 9.18 2.59
C GLY A 47 0.40 8.71 1.84
N VAL A 48 -0.41 9.66 1.33
CA VAL A 48 -1.59 9.34 0.51
C VAL A 48 -1.20 8.61 -0.78
N VAL A 49 -0.14 9.06 -1.47
CA VAL A 49 0.34 8.41 -2.70
C VAL A 49 0.79 6.97 -2.43
N LEU A 50 1.61 6.75 -1.40
CA LEU A 50 2.11 5.42 -1.01
C LEU A 50 0.99 4.50 -0.56
N LEU A 51 0.04 5.02 0.23
CA LEU A 51 -1.11 4.27 0.70
C LEU A 51 -2.03 3.87 -0.46
N GLY A 52 -2.30 4.79 -1.39
CA GLY A 52 -3.07 4.50 -2.61
C GLY A 52 -2.40 3.44 -3.48
N PHE A 53 -1.09 3.55 -3.67
CA PHE A 53 -0.31 2.56 -4.41
C PHE A 53 -0.36 1.17 -3.75
N GLY A 54 -0.10 1.10 -2.43
CA GLY A 54 -0.18 -0.14 -1.67
C GLY A 54 -1.57 -0.78 -1.73
N ALA A 55 -2.63 0.02 -1.60
CA ALA A 55 -4.00 -0.44 -1.71
C ALA A 55 -4.33 -1.02 -3.10
N VAL A 56 -3.88 -0.37 -4.18
CA VAL A 56 -4.05 -0.88 -5.56
C VAL A 56 -3.33 -2.22 -5.74
N MET A 57 -2.09 -2.34 -5.23
CA MET A 57 -1.35 -3.61 -5.28
C MET A 57 -2.06 -4.73 -4.52
N LEU A 58 -2.56 -4.46 -3.32
CA LEU A 58 -3.28 -5.43 -2.51
C LEU A 58 -4.59 -5.83 -3.17
N ALA A 59 -5.30 -4.90 -3.80
CA ALA A 59 -6.50 -5.21 -4.59
C ALA A 59 -6.17 -6.15 -5.76
N HIS A 60 -5.05 -5.93 -6.47
CA HIS A 60 -4.60 -6.81 -7.54
C HIS A 60 -4.19 -8.20 -7.03
N ALA A 61 -3.46 -8.26 -5.91
CA ALA A 61 -3.09 -9.52 -5.27
C ALA A 61 -4.35 -10.33 -4.87
N TRP A 62 -5.33 -9.66 -4.27
CA TRP A 62 -6.58 -10.29 -3.84
C TRP A 62 -7.42 -10.80 -4.99
N LYS A 63 -7.53 -10.04 -6.07
CA LYS A 63 -8.21 -10.47 -7.30
C LYS A 63 -7.53 -11.70 -7.91
N ALA A 64 -6.20 -11.73 -7.98
CA ALA A 64 -5.46 -12.83 -8.59
C ALA A 64 -5.67 -14.17 -7.87
N GLN A 65 -5.77 -14.16 -6.54
CA GLN A 65 -6.07 -15.37 -5.74
C GLN A 65 -7.45 -15.97 -6.04
N ARG A 66 -8.42 -15.13 -6.41
CA ARG A 66 -9.80 -15.56 -6.70
C ARG A 66 -9.98 -16.16 -8.08
N THR A 67 -9.07 -15.89 -9.00
CA THR A 67 -9.08 -16.41 -10.38
C THR A 67 -8.34 -17.73 -10.55
N SER A 68 -7.67 -18.25 -9.52
CA SER A 68 -7.05 -19.58 -9.59
C SER A 68 -8.13 -20.66 -9.67
N PRO A 69 -8.20 -21.46 -10.75
CA PRO A 69 -9.13 -22.57 -10.85
C PRO A 69 -8.89 -23.57 -9.70
N PRO A 70 -9.94 -24.26 -9.20
CA PRO A 70 -9.75 -25.33 -8.22
C PRO A 70 -8.79 -26.37 -8.79
N ALA A 71 -7.67 -26.62 -8.10
CA ALA A 71 -6.82 -27.75 -8.39
C ALA A 71 -7.56 -29.03 -7.93
N GLY A 72 -8.35 -29.60 -8.83
CA GLY A 72 -9.21 -30.74 -8.50
C GLY A 72 -9.96 -31.27 -9.70
N GLY A 73 -9.24 -31.90 -10.62
CA GLY A 73 -9.81 -32.69 -11.71
C GLY A 73 -8.87 -33.83 -12.05
N GLY A 74 -8.69 -34.76 -11.10
CA GLY A 74 -8.05 -36.04 -11.39
C GLY A 74 -8.81 -36.77 -12.51
N SER A 75 -8.04 -37.32 -13.45
CA SER A 75 -8.50 -38.06 -14.62
C SER A 75 -9.37 -39.27 -14.27
N PRO A 76 -10.35 -39.61 -15.13
CA PRO A 76 -10.77 -41.00 -15.29
C PRO A 76 -10.56 -41.47 -16.73
N LYS A 77 -9.45 -42.19 -17.00
CA LYS A 77 -9.37 -43.35 -17.90
C LYS A 77 -8.17 -44.21 -17.53
#